data_AF-A0A4U0RB40-F1
#
_entry.id   AF-A0A4U0RB40-F1
#
_cell.length_a   1.000
_cell.length_b   1.000
_cell.length_c   1.000
_cell.angle_alpha   90.00
_cell.angle_beta   90.00
_cell.angle_gamma   90.00
#
_symmetry.space_group_name_H-M   'P 1'
#
loop_
_entity.id
_entity.type
_entity.pdbx_description
1 polymer ?
#
loop_
_entity_poly.entity_id
_entity_poly.type
_entity_poly.pdbx_seq_one_letter_code
_entity_poly.pdbx_strand_id
1 'polypeptide(L)'
;MTATTDVLIPALREVREAEAAIADRLRAHATGTPAEEYRETLERRIAGARGHVRRIDERLKTLQLQPRGLAQTVFGGAVRLTGMAVRLPLEVAMGIPAALLRGRATQRQLLKNTEREYGITAFAVATCRAGEHIAQEIGDTDSLDLLDSIRRDDEDLLERLGPTLEQRAEAVVAATTKGAVIAEDRRGV
;
A
#
# COMPACT_ATOMS: atom_id res chain seq x y z
N MET A 1 32.52 2.00 5.82
CA MET A 1 31.09 1.97 6.21
C MET A 1 30.19 2.85 5.35
N THR A 2 30.60 3.31 4.16
CA THR A 2 29.70 3.99 3.22
C THR A 2 28.75 3.01 2.53
N ALA A 3 29.28 1.88 2.05
CA ALA A 3 28.50 0.86 1.32
C ALA A 3 27.31 0.26 2.10
N THR A 4 27.42 0.19 3.44
CA THR A 4 26.42 -0.43 4.33
C THR A 4 25.18 0.46 4.50
N THR A 5 25.39 1.77 4.68
CA THR A 5 24.31 2.77 4.73
C THR A 5 23.74 3.03 3.33
N ASP A 6 24.56 2.88 2.28
CA ASP A 6 24.17 3.08 0.88
C ASP A 6 23.08 2.09 0.41
N VAL A 7 22.94 0.92 1.04
CA VAL A 7 21.87 -0.06 0.72
C VAL A 7 20.64 0.06 1.63
N LEU A 8 20.83 0.41 2.91
CA LEU A 8 19.72 0.54 3.86
C LEU A 8 18.90 1.82 3.63
N ILE A 9 19.55 2.96 3.36
CA ILE A 9 18.84 4.23 3.15
C ILE A 9 17.86 4.12 1.96
N PRO A 10 18.24 3.57 0.79
CA PRO A 10 17.29 3.34 -0.30
C PRO A 10 16.13 2.42 0.10
N ALA A 11 16.39 1.31 0.81
CA ALA A 11 15.34 0.41 1.27
C ALA A 11 14.33 1.11 2.19
N LEU A 12 14.81 1.88 3.18
CA LEU A 12 13.94 2.68 4.06
C LEU A 12 13.14 3.72 3.27
N ARG A 13 13.74 4.36 2.25
CA ARG A 13 13.01 5.31 1.38
C ARG A 13 11.92 4.61 0.56
N GLU A 14 12.16 3.41 0.08
CA GLU A 14 11.17 2.64 -0.68
C GLU A 14 9.95 2.28 0.19
N VAL A 15 10.18 1.83 1.43
CA VAL A 15 9.09 1.59 2.39
C VAL A 15 8.34 2.88 2.70
N ARG A 16 9.06 3.98 2.94
CA ARG A 16 8.45 5.30 3.16
C ARG A 16 7.56 5.75 2.00
N GLU A 17 7.99 5.53 0.76
CA GLU A 17 7.22 5.86 -0.43
C GLU A 17 5.97 4.98 -0.57
N ALA A 18 6.08 3.68 -0.28
CA ALA A 18 4.94 2.77 -0.26
C ALA A 18 3.88 3.21 0.78
N GLU A 19 4.32 3.53 2.00
CA GLU A 19 3.47 4.02 3.10
C GLU A 19 2.79 5.36 2.80
N ALA A 20 3.54 6.30 2.23
CA ALA A 20 2.97 7.57 1.78
C ALA A 20 1.87 7.34 0.73
N ALA A 21 2.09 6.41 -0.19
CA ALA A 21 1.14 6.09 -1.23
C ALA A 21 -0.13 5.39 -0.67
N ILE A 22 0.00 4.55 0.36
CA ILE A 22 -1.16 4.04 1.15
C ILE A 22 -1.95 5.22 1.72
N ALA A 23 -1.30 6.13 2.46
CA ALA A 23 -1.97 7.26 3.11
C ALA A 23 -2.69 8.19 2.13
N ASP A 24 -2.08 8.47 0.97
CA ASP A 24 -2.67 9.30 -0.07
C ASP A 24 -3.83 8.61 -0.77
N ARG A 25 -3.73 7.30 -1.00
CA ARG A 25 -4.81 6.52 -1.58
C ARG A 25 -6.04 6.48 -0.67
N LEU A 26 -5.85 6.21 0.62
CA LEU A 26 -6.94 6.18 1.59
C LEU A 26 -7.60 7.56 1.74
N ARG A 27 -6.81 8.65 1.72
CA ARG A 27 -7.35 10.01 1.68
C ARG A 27 -8.22 10.26 0.45
N ALA A 28 -7.79 9.79 -0.73
CA ALA A 28 -8.58 9.93 -1.95
C ALA A 28 -9.88 9.14 -1.92
N HIS A 29 -10.01 8.10 -1.08
CA HIS A 29 -11.28 7.40 -0.86
C HIS A 29 -12.17 8.12 0.17
N ALA A 30 -11.58 8.83 1.13
CA ALA A 30 -12.31 9.55 2.16
C ALA A 30 -13.15 10.72 1.61
N THR A 31 -12.72 11.34 0.51
CA THR A 31 -13.39 12.50 -0.11
C THR A 31 -14.76 12.17 -0.73
N GLY A 32 -15.15 10.89 -0.82
CA GLY A 32 -16.44 10.42 -1.34
C GLY A 32 -17.57 10.25 -0.32
N THR A 33 -17.42 10.78 0.90
CA THR A 33 -18.38 10.71 2.03
C THR A 33 -18.90 9.29 2.31
N PRO A 34 -18.07 8.40 2.87
CA PRO A 34 -18.54 7.11 3.37
C PRO A 34 -19.35 7.24 4.67
N ALA A 35 -20.09 6.17 5.03
CA ALA A 35 -20.78 6.04 6.32
C ALA A 35 -19.82 6.25 7.52
N GLU A 36 -20.35 6.75 8.64
CA GLU A 36 -19.60 7.17 9.85
C GLU A 36 -18.57 6.11 10.32
N GLU A 37 -18.99 4.85 10.47
CA GLU A 37 -18.13 3.75 10.94
C GLU A 37 -16.97 3.42 9.98
N TYR A 38 -17.21 3.57 8.68
CA TYR A 38 -16.18 3.38 7.66
C TYR A 38 -15.20 4.55 7.63
N ARG A 39 -15.68 5.76 7.96
CA ARG A 39 -14.85 6.96 8.06
C ARG A 39 -13.82 6.84 9.18
N GLU A 40 -14.23 6.44 10.38
CA GLU A 40 -13.29 6.26 11.49
C GLU A 40 -12.21 5.22 11.18
N THR A 41 -12.60 4.10 10.57
CA THR A 41 -11.65 3.05 10.18
C THR A 41 -10.65 3.57 9.16
N LEU A 42 -11.11 4.36 8.20
CA LEU A 42 -10.27 4.97 7.18
C LEU A 42 -9.31 6.02 7.78
N GLU A 43 -9.79 6.85 8.69
CA GLU A 43 -8.97 7.85 9.40
C GLU A 43 -7.89 7.21 10.26
N ARG A 44 -8.22 6.14 11.00
CA ARG A 44 -7.23 5.36 11.76
C ARG A 44 -6.13 4.81 10.85
N ARG A 45 -6.49 4.25 9.69
CA ARG A 45 -5.51 3.71 8.72
C ARG A 45 -4.64 4.81 8.10
N ILE A 46 -5.25 5.95 7.74
CA ILE A 46 -4.51 7.12 7.25
C ILE A 46 -3.51 7.60 8.31
N ALA A 47 -3.92 7.66 9.58
CA ALA A 47 -3.07 8.06 10.68
C ALA A 47 -1.93 7.06 10.90
N GLY A 48 -2.20 5.75 10.83
CA GLY A 48 -1.21 4.67 10.91
C GLY A 48 -0.11 4.80 9.87
N ALA A 49 -0.48 4.81 8.58
CA ALA A 49 0.48 4.92 7.47
C ALA A 49 1.32 6.21 7.55
N ARG A 50 0.72 7.34 7.91
CA ARG A 50 1.49 8.59 8.17
C ARG A 50 2.40 8.48 9.38
N GLY A 51 2.00 7.73 10.40
CA GLY A 51 2.82 7.40 11.56
C GLY A 51 4.07 6.62 11.14
N HIS A 52 3.91 5.63 10.25
CA HIS A 52 5.03 4.86 9.67
C HIS A 52 5.99 5.76 8.90
N VAL A 53 5.48 6.60 7.99
CA VAL A 53 6.29 7.59 7.26
C VAL A 53 7.14 8.45 8.22
N ARG A 54 6.54 8.94 9.31
CA ARG A 54 7.26 9.75 10.31
C ARG A 54 8.35 8.96 11.02
N ARG A 55 8.05 7.73 11.46
CA ARG A 55 9.05 6.85 12.13
C ARG A 55 10.23 6.55 11.21
N ILE A 56 9.96 6.30 9.92
CA ILE A 56 11.02 6.10 8.92
C ILE A 56 11.81 7.39 8.67
N ASP A 57 11.15 8.53 8.57
CA ASP A 57 11.83 9.83 8.41
C ASP A 57 12.77 10.14 9.58
N GLU A 58 12.36 9.84 10.81
CA GLU A 58 13.24 9.97 11.97
C GLU A 58 14.43 8.99 11.91
N ARG A 59 14.20 7.73 11.52
CA ARG A 59 15.30 6.77 11.34
C ARG A 59 16.30 7.23 10.27
N LEU A 60 15.80 7.71 9.13
CA LEU A 60 16.62 8.25 8.05
C LEU A 60 17.46 9.45 8.51
N LYS A 61 16.93 10.33 9.36
CA LYS A 61 17.70 11.43 9.95
C LYS A 61 18.79 10.90 10.88
N THR A 62 18.48 9.94 11.75
CA THR A 62 19.47 9.31 12.65
C THR A 62 20.64 8.73 11.86
N LEU A 63 20.35 7.98 10.79
CA LEU A 63 21.39 7.38 9.92
C LEU A 63 22.23 8.43 9.19
N GLN A 64 21.67 9.59 8.85
CA GLN A 64 22.39 10.69 8.21
C GLN A 64 23.31 11.47 9.16
N LEU A 65 22.98 11.48 10.46
CA LEU A 65 23.71 12.21 11.49
C LEU A 65 24.86 11.40 12.12
N GLN A 66 24.93 10.08 11.88
CA GLN A 66 26.00 9.25 12.42
C GLN A 66 27.37 9.59 11.78
N PRO A 67 28.42 9.87 12.58
CA PRO A 67 29.77 10.12 12.06
C PRO A 67 30.27 8.88 11.30
N ARG A 68 30.70 9.07 10.05
CA ARG A 68 31.30 8.00 9.21
C ARG A 68 32.64 7.55 9.80
N GLY A 69 32.60 6.65 10.77
CA GLY A 69 33.77 6.06 11.43
C GLY A 69 34.56 5.13 10.51
N LEU A 70 35.89 5.24 10.57
CA LEU A 70 36.86 4.41 9.88
C LEU A 70 36.83 2.97 10.44
N ALA A 71 36.17 2.05 9.75
CA ALA A 71 36.42 0.62 9.91
C ALA A 71 36.33 -0.07 8.53
N GLN A 72 37.51 -0.45 8.04
CA GLN A 72 37.75 -1.47 7.02
C GLN A 72 37.52 -2.83 7.72
N THR A 73 36.83 -3.82 7.14
CA THR A 73 37.48 -4.96 6.46
C THR A 73 36.40 -5.99 6.05
N VAL A 74 36.44 -6.41 4.77
CA VAL A 74 35.93 -7.67 4.16
C VAL A 74 34.41 -7.93 4.21
N PHE A 75 33.71 -7.58 3.11
CA PHE A 75 32.94 -8.58 2.35
C PHE A 75 32.84 -8.12 0.89
N GLY A 76 33.43 -8.91 -0.01
CA GLY A 76 33.36 -8.70 -1.45
C GLY A 76 32.05 -9.26 -2.00
N GLY A 77 31.26 -8.40 -2.63
CA GLY A 77 30.07 -8.80 -3.36
C GLY A 77 29.44 -7.57 -4.02
N ALA A 78 29.65 -7.42 -5.32
CA ALA A 78 29.07 -6.33 -6.09
C ALA A 78 27.55 -6.55 -6.22
N VAL A 79 26.78 -6.07 -5.24
CA VAL A 79 25.31 -6.05 -5.34
C VAL A 79 24.91 -4.79 -6.09
N ARG A 80 24.67 -4.92 -7.40
CA ARG A 80 23.91 -3.92 -8.15
C ARG A 80 22.42 -4.11 -7.83
N LEU A 81 21.93 -3.46 -6.79
CA LEU A 81 20.49 -3.31 -6.59
C LEU A 81 19.99 -2.24 -7.56
N THR A 82 19.51 -2.68 -8.73
CA THR A 82 18.62 -1.88 -9.57
C THR A 82 17.35 -1.62 -8.78
N GLY A 83 17.30 -0.46 -8.11
CA GLY A 83 16.08 0.08 -7.53
C GLY A 83 15.05 0.29 -8.64
N MET A 84 14.21 -0.71 -8.84
CA MET A 84 13.07 -0.59 -9.74
C MET A 84 11.98 0.12 -8.94
N ALA A 85 12.03 1.45 -8.93
CA ALA A 85 10.90 2.26 -8.49
C ALA A 85 9.74 1.99 -9.47
N VAL A 86 8.97 0.93 -9.22
CA VAL A 86 7.77 0.61 -9.99
C VAL A 86 6.70 1.62 -9.58
N ARG A 87 6.77 2.82 -10.16
CA ARG A 87 5.60 3.69 -10.27
C ARG A 87 4.63 3.00 -11.20
N LEU A 88 3.68 2.25 -10.65
CA LEU A 88 2.54 1.71 -11.40
C LEU A 88 1.82 2.88 -12.10
N PRO A 89 1.85 2.97 -13.44
CA PRO A 89 1.11 3.98 -14.16
C PRO A 89 -0.36 3.56 -14.14
N LEU A 90 -1.12 4.12 -13.20
CA LEU A 90 -2.54 3.83 -13.10
C LEU A 90 -3.32 4.86 -13.91
N GLU A 91 -3.11 4.78 -15.22
CA GLU A 91 -3.66 5.66 -16.25
C GLU A 91 -5.18 5.44 -16.47
N VAL A 92 -5.82 6.57 -16.79
CA VAL A 92 -7.13 6.82 -17.42
C VAL A 92 -8.42 6.52 -16.65
N ALA A 93 -9.02 7.61 -16.14
CA ALA A 93 -10.45 7.70 -15.91
C ALA A 93 -11.20 7.71 -17.25
N MET A 94 -11.84 6.59 -17.63
CA MET A 94 -12.82 6.58 -18.72
C MET A 94 -14.20 6.96 -18.17
N GLY A 95 -14.66 8.15 -18.55
CA GLY A 95 -16.04 8.59 -18.33
C GLY A 95 -16.98 7.83 -19.26
N ILE A 96 -17.91 7.07 -18.68
CA ILE A 96 -19.09 6.53 -19.38
C ILE A 96 -20.34 7.13 -18.74
N PRO A 97 -21.19 7.84 -19.47
CA PRO A 97 -22.41 8.40 -18.91
C PRO A 97 -23.52 7.32 -18.93
N ALA A 98 -24.16 7.03 -17.78
CA ALA A 98 -25.54 6.53 -17.80
C ALA A 98 -26.20 6.56 -16.41
N ALA A 99 -27.33 7.23 -16.32
CA ALA A 99 -28.21 7.27 -15.15
C ALA A 99 -28.85 5.91 -14.76
N LEU A 100 -28.60 4.83 -15.52
CA LEU A 100 -29.05 3.46 -15.20
C LEU A 100 -27.89 2.50 -14.86
N LEU A 101 -26.64 2.92 -15.04
CA LEU A 101 -25.44 2.16 -14.65
C LEU A 101 -24.93 2.49 -13.25
N ARG A 102 -25.61 3.38 -12.52
CA ARG A 102 -25.14 3.97 -11.26
C ARG A 102 -24.78 2.90 -10.21
N GLY A 103 -25.59 1.85 -10.04
CA GLY A 103 -25.27 0.76 -9.09
C GLY A 103 -24.09 -0.12 -9.49
N ARG A 104 -24.03 -0.56 -10.76
CA ARG A 104 -22.96 -1.44 -11.28
C ARG A 104 -21.62 -0.71 -11.41
N ALA A 105 -21.65 0.54 -11.86
CA ALA A 105 -20.47 1.40 -11.93
C ALA A 105 -19.91 1.67 -10.52
N THR A 106 -20.78 1.90 -9.53
CA THR A 106 -20.36 2.06 -8.13
C THR A 106 -19.77 0.78 -7.55
N GLN A 107 -20.39 -0.40 -7.73
CA GLN A 107 -19.81 -1.66 -7.21
C GLN A 107 -18.48 -2.01 -7.86
N ARG A 108 -18.36 -1.83 -9.20
CA ARG A 108 -17.09 -2.09 -9.89
C ARG A 108 -16.00 -1.09 -9.50
N GLN A 109 -16.37 0.16 -9.22
CA GLN A 109 -15.44 1.15 -8.66
C GLN A 109 -14.98 0.76 -7.25
N LEU A 110 -15.87 0.28 -6.39
CA LEU A 110 -15.53 -0.19 -5.04
C LEU A 110 -14.59 -1.41 -5.09
N LEU A 111 -14.84 -2.38 -5.99
CA LEU A 111 -13.92 -3.49 -6.22
C LEU A 111 -12.53 -2.98 -6.66
N LYS A 112 -12.47 -2.12 -7.68
CA LYS A 112 -11.20 -1.55 -8.17
C LYS A 112 -10.47 -0.74 -7.11
N ASN A 113 -11.22 -0.12 -6.20
CA ASN A 113 -10.67 0.60 -5.06
C ASN A 113 -10.00 -0.37 -4.07
N THR A 114 -10.69 -1.45 -3.69
CA THR A 114 -10.14 -2.48 -2.79
C THR A 114 -8.96 -3.24 -3.42
N GLU A 115 -9.01 -3.57 -4.71
CA GLU A 115 -7.87 -4.17 -5.43
C GLU A 115 -6.62 -3.28 -5.37
N ARG A 116 -6.79 -1.97 -5.55
CA ARG A 116 -5.67 -1.00 -5.50
C ARG A 116 -5.11 -0.87 -4.08
N GLU A 117 -5.98 -0.82 -3.06
CA GLU A 117 -5.55 -0.83 -1.65
C GLU A 117 -4.78 -2.10 -1.32
N TYR A 118 -5.32 -3.27 -1.69
CA TYR A 118 -4.63 -4.55 -1.49
C TYR A 118 -3.27 -4.58 -2.17
N GLY A 119 -3.20 -4.17 -3.44
CA GLY A 119 -1.96 -4.18 -4.20
C GLY A 119 -0.87 -3.27 -3.62
N ILE A 120 -1.24 -2.08 -3.15
CA ILE A 120 -0.25 -1.14 -2.59
C ILE A 120 0.23 -1.56 -1.20
N THR A 121 -0.65 -2.13 -0.37
CA THR A 121 -0.26 -2.72 0.92
C THR A 121 0.62 -3.96 0.73
N ALA A 122 0.30 -4.83 -0.24
CA ALA A 122 1.14 -5.99 -0.55
C ALA A 122 2.54 -5.57 -1.02
N PHE A 123 2.63 -4.47 -1.77
CA PHE A 123 3.91 -3.88 -2.14
C PHE A 123 4.68 -3.36 -0.91
N ALA A 124 4.02 -2.66 0.03
CA ALA A 124 4.64 -2.21 1.27
C ALA A 124 5.17 -3.35 2.14
N VAL A 125 4.43 -4.46 2.27
CA VAL A 125 4.90 -5.68 2.95
C VAL A 125 6.14 -6.24 2.27
N ALA A 126 6.16 -6.29 0.93
CA ALA A 126 7.30 -6.80 0.18
C ALA A 126 8.55 -5.93 0.36
N THR A 127 8.40 -4.60 0.34
CA THR A 127 9.53 -3.68 0.55
C THR A 127 10.03 -3.72 2.00
N CYS A 128 9.14 -3.90 2.98
CA CYS A 128 9.55 -4.14 4.37
C CYS A 128 10.38 -5.41 4.49
N ARG A 129 9.94 -6.54 3.93
CA ARG A 129 10.71 -7.80 3.96
C ARG A 129 12.10 -7.66 3.33
N ALA A 130 12.19 -6.98 2.20
CA ALA A 130 13.47 -6.70 1.55
C ALA A 130 14.37 -5.83 2.45
N GLY A 131 13.81 -4.79 3.06
CA GLY A 131 14.52 -3.90 3.98
C GLY A 131 14.95 -4.61 5.28
N GLU A 132 14.10 -5.48 5.85
CA GLU A 132 14.41 -6.30 7.04
C GLU A 132 15.62 -7.18 6.76
N HIS A 133 15.62 -7.87 5.61
CA HIS A 133 16.75 -8.71 5.24
C HIS A 133 18.04 -7.89 5.06
N ILE A 134 17.96 -6.73 4.40
CA ILE A 134 19.10 -5.81 4.29
C ILE A 134 19.59 -5.38 5.67
N ALA A 135 18.69 -4.95 6.56
CA ALA A 135 19.00 -4.50 7.91
C ALA A 135 19.63 -5.62 8.76
N GLN A 136 19.13 -6.85 8.62
CA GLN A 136 19.67 -8.03 9.27
C GLN A 136 21.10 -8.34 8.80
N GLU A 137 21.35 -8.36 7.49
CA GLU A 137 22.68 -8.65 6.93
C GLU A 137 23.75 -7.63 7.36
N ILE A 138 23.35 -6.39 7.62
CA ILE A 138 24.27 -5.33 8.07
C ILE A 138 24.29 -5.12 9.59
N GLY A 139 23.48 -5.86 10.34
CA GLY A 139 23.40 -5.78 11.81
C GLY A 139 22.72 -4.51 12.34
N ASP A 140 21.87 -3.85 11.55
CA ASP A 140 21.10 -2.69 12.00
C ASP A 140 19.78 -3.13 12.66
N THR A 141 19.85 -3.46 13.95
CA THR A 141 18.71 -3.97 14.72
C THR A 141 17.56 -2.96 14.83
N ASP A 142 17.86 -1.68 14.97
CA ASP A 142 16.83 -0.65 15.09
C ASP A 142 15.97 -0.54 13.81
N SER A 143 16.61 -0.67 12.64
CA SER A 143 15.90 -0.63 11.35
C SER A 143 15.16 -1.94 11.11
N LEU A 144 15.72 -3.07 11.53
CA LEU A 144 15.05 -4.36 11.50
C LEU A 144 13.74 -4.32 12.31
N ASP A 145 13.81 -3.87 13.57
CA ASP A 145 12.65 -3.79 14.47
C ASP A 145 11.60 -2.80 13.95
N LEU A 146 12.03 -1.67 13.38
CA LEU A 146 11.15 -0.70 12.76
C LEU A 146 10.39 -1.31 11.58
N LEU A 147 11.10 -1.99 10.69
CA LEU A 147 10.50 -2.59 9.48
C LEU A 147 9.60 -3.77 9.82
N ASP A 148 10.00 -4.62 10.78
CA ASP A 148 9.17 -5.72 11.28
C ASP A 148 7.85 -5.22 11.90
N SER A 149 7.90 -4.14 12.68
CA SER A 149 6.70 -3.50 13.23
C SER A 149 5.77 -3.02 12.12
N ILE A 150 6.30 -2.35 11.10
CA ILE A 150 5.50 -1.82 9.99
C ILE A 150 4.90 -2.96 9.17
N ARG A 151 5.72 -3.97 8.85
CA ARG A 151 5.30 -5.15 8.08
C ARG A 151 4.13 -5.86 8.74
N ARG A 152 4.16 -6.05 10.07
CA ARG A 152 3.06 -6.72 10.80
C ARG A 152 1.76 -5.93 10.73
N ASP A 153 1.83 -4.61 10.90
CA ASP A 153 0.64 -3.74 10.80
C ASP A 153 0.03 -3.81 9.38
N ASP A 154 0.86 -3.89 8.34
CA ASP A 154 0.41 -4.01 6.95
C ASP A 154 -0.08 -5.43 6.58
N GLU A 155 0.53 -6.48 7.15
CA GLU A 155 0.05 -7.87 7.00
C GLU A 155 -1.34 -8.03 7.63
N ASP A 156 -1.57 -7.46 8.82
CA ASP A 156 -2.88 -7.40 9.45
C ASP A 156 -3.91 -6.65 8.58
N LEU A 157 -3.47 -5.63 7.85
CA LEU A 157 -4.32 -4.91 6.90
C LEU A 157 -4.66 -5.80 5.68
N LEU A 158 -3.70 -6.54 5.13
CA LEU A 158 -3.95 -7.48 4.04
C LEU A 158 -4.94 -8.58 4.43
N GLU A 159 -4.82 -9.13 5.63
CA GLU A 159 -5.74 -10.15 6.16
C GLU A 159 -7.19 -9.63 6.19
N ARG A 160 -7.38 -8.34 6.48
CA ARG A 160 -8.71 -7.70 6.48
C ARG A 160 -9.18 -7.33 5.07
N LEU A 161 -8.27 -6.97 4.18
CA LEU A 161 -8.60 -6.58 2.80
C LEU A 161 -8.98 -7.78 1.92
N GLY A 162 -8.40 -8.97 2.16
CA GLY A 162 -8.70 -10.19 1.41
C GLY A 162 -10.20 -10.54 1.37
N PRO A 163 -10.86 -10.76 2.51
CA PRO A 163 -12.29 -11.04 2.55
C PRO A 163 -13.15 -9.88 2.00
N THR A 164 -12.71 -8.64 2.22
CA THR A 164 -13.40 -7.46 1.67
C THR A 164 -13.35 -7.48 0.14
N LEU A 165 -12.21 -7.86 -0.46
CA LEU A 165 -12.03 -7.95 -1.90
C LEU A 165 -12.98 -9.00 -2.52
N GLU A 166 -13.06 -10.18 -1.91
CA GLU A 166 -13.97 -11.25 -2.31
C GLU A 166 -15.43 -10.79 -2.25
N GLN A 167 -15.84 -10.18 -1.14
CA GLN A 167 -17.19 -9.63 -0.98
C GLN A 167 -17.52 -8.56 -2.03
N ARG A 168 -16.55 -7.69 -2.39
CA ARG A 168 -16.75 -6.68 -3.46
C ARG A 168 -16.89 -7.34 -4.82
N ALA A 169 -16.16 -8.43 -5.10
CA ALA A 169 -16.30 -9.17 -6.34
C ALA A 169 -17.69 -9.82 -6.46
N GLU A 170 -18.18 -10.44 -5.38
CA GLU A 170 -19.53 -10.98 -5.31
C GLU A 170 -20.60 -9.91 -5.53
N ALA A 171 -20.45 -8.74 -4.90
CA ALA A 171 -21.39 -7.63 -5.06
C ALA A 171 -21.45 -7.11 -6.51
N VAL A 172 -20.34 -7.14 -7.25
CA VAL A 172 -20.33 -6.83 -8.68
C VAL A 172 -21.17 -7.86 -9.46
N VAL A 173 -21.00 -9.15 -9.19
CA VAL A 173 -21.80 -10.21 -9.84
C VAL A 173 -23.28 -10.05 -9.51
N ALA A 174 -23.65 -9.85 -8.24
CA ALA A 174 -25.04 -9.65 -7.83
C ALA A 174 -25.68 -8.41 -8.48
N ALA A 175 -24.93 -7.33 -8.66
CA ALA A 175 -25.41 -6.16 -9.38
C ALA A 175 -25.65 -6.42 -10.87
N THR A 176 -24.94 -7.38 -11.48
CA THR A 176 -25.16 -7.77 -12.88
C THR A 176 -26.42 -8.62 -13.07
N THR A 177 -26.67 -9.57 -12.17
CA THR A 177 -27.83 -10.47 -12.24
C THR A 177 -29.12 -9.72 -11.94
N LYS A 178 -29.13 -8.85 -10.93
CA LYS A 178 -30.31 -8.02 -10.58
C LYS A 178 -30.69 -7.03 -11.68
N GLY A 179 -29.71 -6.55 -12.46
CA GLY A 179 -29.97 -5.69 -13.63
C GLY A 179 -30.58 -6.45 -14.82
N ALA A 180 -30.26 -7.74 -14.99
CA ALA A 180 -30.81 -8.57 -16.05
C ALA A 180 -32.29 -8.90 -15.83
N VAL A 181 -32.67 -9.24 -14.58
CA VAL A 181 -34.06 -9.55 -14.20
C VAL A 181 -35.01 -8.38 -14.47
N ILE A 182 -34.59 -7.13 -14.19
CA ILE A 182 -35.40 -5.93 -14.43
C ILE A 182 -35.52 -5.62 -15.95
N ALA A 183 -34.56 -6.06 -16.76
CA ALA A 183 -34.56 -5.84 -18.21
C ALA A 183 -35.39 -6.88 -18.98
N GLU A 184 -35.61 -8.08 -18.42
CA GLU A 184 -36.52 -9.10 -18.94
C GLU A 184 -37.98 -8.76 -18.62
N ASP A 185 -38.27 -8.28 -17.41
CA ASP A 185 -39.62 -7.87 -16.98
C ASP A 185 -40.20 -6.73 -17.84
N ARG A 186 -39.35 -5.83 -18.37
CA ARG A 186 -39.77 -4.76 -19.29
C ARG A 186 -39.91 -5.17 -20.76
N ARG A 187 -39.44 -6.35 -21.15
CA ARG A 187 -39.58 -6.87 -22.53
C ARG A 187 -40.78 -7.81 -22.70
N GLY A 188 -41.49 -8.10 -21.62
CA GLY A 188 -42.70 -8.93 -21.60
C GLY A 188 -44.03 -8.15 -21.59
N VAL A 189 -44.03 -6.84 -21.87
CA VAL A 189 -45.23 -5.98 -21.96
C VAL A 189 -45.38 -5.45 -23.38
#